data_AF-A0A946BEX4-F1
#
_entry.id   AF-A0A946BEX4-F1
#
_cell.length_a   1.000
_cell.length_b   1.000
_cell.length_c   1.000
_cell.angle_alpha   90.00
_cell.angle_beta   90.00
_cell.angle_gamma   90.00
#
_symmetry.space_group_name_H-M   'P 1'
#
loop_
_entity.id
_entity.type
_entity.pdbx_description
1 polymer ?
#
loop_
_entity_poly.entity_id
_entity_poly.type
_entity_poly.pdbx_seq_one_letter_code
_entity_poly.pdbx_strand_id
1 'polypeptide(L)'
;MDEIKNGKINNLTLVADRLEYLAKEDLFEKYEKIEHKLFEFANFMEAQLAFFYTPISNEMPTEKIIKKALQIEKGIALPVFTYAKNAINLYKINNYENDLVTSANDILEPDIE
;
A
#
# COMPACT_ATOMS: atom_id res chain seq x y z
N MET A 1 -4.02 -30.07 5.75
CA MET A 1 -4.56 -28.69 5.69
C MET A 1 -3.89 -27.80 6.73
N ASP A 2 -3.62 -28.33 7.93
CA ASP A 2 -2.88 -27.61 8.99
C ASP A 2 -1.40 -27.40 8.68
N GLU A 3 -0.73 -28.36 8.02
CA GLU A 3 0.67 -28.17 7.58
C GLU A 3 0.86 -27.00 6.60
N ILE A 4 -0.10 -26.79 5.69
CA ILE A 4 -0.04 -25.66 4.73
C ILE A 4 -0.27 -24.33 5.46
N LYS A 5 -1.21 -24.28 6.42
CA LYS A 5 -1.44 -23.08 7.23
C LYS A 5 -0.24 -22.74 8.11
N ASN A 6 0.35 -23.75 8.76
CA ASN A 6 1.53 -23.59 9.59
C ASN A 6 2.75 -23.17 8.76
N GLY A 7 2.94 -23.74 7.58
CA GLY A 7 3.97 -23.32 6.64
C GLY A 7 3.82 -21.86 6.20
N LYS A 8 2.59 -21.37 5.95
CA LYS A 8 2.34 -19.97 5.61
C LYS A 8 2.71 -19.01 6.74
N ILE A 9 2.28 -19.31 7.97
CA ILE A 9 2.56 -18.48 9.15
C ILE A 9 4.07 -18.37 9.36
N ASN A 10 4.80 -19.49 9.31
CA ASN A 10 6.24 -19.51 9.52
C ASN A 10 7.00 -18.63 8.49
N ASN A 11 6.55 -18.62 7.24
CA ASN A 11 7.17 -17.77 6.22
C ASN A 11 6.89 -16.28 6.44
N LEU A 12 5.66 -15.92 6.86
CA LEU A 12 5.32 -14.53 7.15
C LEU A 12 6.16 -13.98 8.31
N THR A 13 6.31 -14.76 9.38
CA THR A 13 7.18 -14.39 10.52
C THR A 13 8.63 -14.22 10.06
N LEU A 14 9.16 -15.16 9.28
CA LEU A 14 10.53 -15.06 8.77
C LEU A 14 10.77 -13.82 7.91
N VAL A 15 9.79 -13.40 7.10
CA VAL A 15 9.89 -12.18 6.29
C VAL A 15 9.83 -10.93 7.16
N ALA A 16 8.93 -10.89 8.15
CA ALA A 16 8.83 -9.79 9.10
C ALA A 16 10.15 -9.59 9.85
N ASP A 17 10.71 -10.67 10.41
CA ASP A 17 11.99 -10.65 11.12
C ASP A 17 13.11 -10.08 10.23
N ARG A 18 13.20 -10.55 8.97
CA ARG A 18 14.21 -10.07 8.02
C ARG A 18 14.07 -8.58 7.71
N LEU A 19 12.84 -8.06 7.63
CA LEU A 19 12.61 -6.64 7.40
C LEU A 19 13.00 -5.81 8.62
N GLU A 20 12.74 -6.31 9.84
CA GLU A 20 13.11 -5.65 11.08
C GLU A 20 14.64 -5.61 11.32
N TYR A 21 15.38 -6.60 10.81
CA TYR A 21 16.84 -6.64 10.89
C TYR A 21 17.55 -5.69 9.91
N LEU A 22 16.86 -5.13 8.91
CA LEU A 22 17.48 -4.19 7.98
C LEU A 22 17.62 -2.81 8.61
N ALA A 23 18.75 -2.15 8.35
CA ALA A 23 18.91 -0.75 8.72
C ALA A 23 17.88 0.12 7.98
N LYS A 24 17.44 1.21 8.63
CA LYS A 24 16.43 2.11 8.05
C LYS A 24 16.93 2.74 6.75
N GLU A 25 18.22 3.04 6.68
CA GLU A 25 18.89 3.61 5.51
C GLU A 25 18.89 2.63 4.33
N ASP A 26 19.17 1.34 4.60
CA ASP A 26 19.14 0.29 3.57
C ASP A 26 17.73 0.06 3.04
N LEU A 27 16.71 0.11 3.91
CA LEU A 27 15.31 0.03 3.52
C LEU A 27 14.91 1.22 2.66
N PHE A 28 15.30 2.43 3.08
CA PHE A 28 15.01 3.66 2.34
C PHE A 28 15.58 3.61 0.91
N GLU A 29 16.85 3.21 0.75
CA GLU A 29 17.47 3.09 -0.58
C GLU A 29 16.75 2.05 -1.46
N LYS A 30 16.28 0.95 -0.87
CA LYS A 30 15.48 -0.05 -1.58
C LYS A 30 14.12 0.52 -2.00
N TYR A 31 13.45 1.27 -1.13
CA TYR A 31 12.16 1.89 -1.44
C TYR A 31 12.28 2.91 -2.58
N GLU A 32 13.32 3.76 -2.57
CA GLU A 32 13.54 4.71 -3.66
C GLU A 32 13.77 4.02 -5.00
N LYS A 33 14.52 2.90 -5.02
CA LYS A 33 14.73 2.09 -6.22
C LYS A 33 13.41 1.49 -6.74
N ILE A 34 12.52 1.05 -5.85
CA ILE A 34 11.21 0.51 -6.23
C ILE A 34 10.32 1.62 -6.77
N GLU A 35 10.26 2.77 -6.07
CA GLU A 35 9.51 3.96 -6.51
C GLU A 35 9.94 4.38 -7.92
N HIS A 36 11.25 4.52 -8.16
CA HIS A 36 11.79 4.89 -9.47
C HIS A 36 11.35 3.93 -10.57
N LYS A 37 11.54 2.62 -10.34
CA LYS A 37 11.15 1.59 -11.32
C LYS A 37 9.66 1.59 -11.60
N LEU A 38 8.81 1.87 -10.61
CA LEU A 38 7.38 1.97 -10.79
C LEU A 38 7.00 3.12 -11.72
N PHE A 39 7.61 4.29 -11.57
CA PHE A 39 7.34 5.45 -12.43
C PHE A 39 7.91 5.31 -13.85
N GLU A 40 8.90 4.46 -14.06
CA GLU A 40 9.41 4.10 -15.40
C GLU A 40 8.65 2.93 -16.04
N PHE A 41 7.79 2.24 -15.27
CA PHE A 41 7.10 1.06 -15.76
C PHE A 41 5.98 1.44 -16.72
N ALA A 42 6.07 0.97 -17.98
CA ALA A 42 5.12 1.30 -19.05
C ALA A 42 3.66 1.09 -18.64
N ASN A 43 3.32 -0.05 -18.02
CA ASN A 43 1.94 -0.31 -17.59
C ASN A 43 1.46 0.71 -16.56
N PHE A 44 2.34 1.18 -15.66
CA PHE A 44 1.97 2.20 -14.69
C PHE A 44 1.81 3.57 -15.36
N MET A 45 2.72 3.93 -16.27
CA MET A 45 2.63 5.19 -17.02
C MET A 45 1.32 5.27 -17.81
N GLU A 46 0.97 4.20 -18.54
CA GLU A 46 -0.22 4.13 -19.41
C GLU A 46 -1.54 3.97 -18.63
N ALA A 47 -1.50 3.40 -17.42
CA ALA A 47 -2.70 3.21 -16.63
C ALA A 47 -3.37 4.54 -16.25
N GLN A 48 -4.64 4.72 -16.59
CA GLN A 48 -5.42 5.89 -16.19
C GLN A 48 -5.83 5.87 -14.72
N LEU A 49 -5.96 4.67 -14.15
CA LEU A 49 -6.32 4.42 -12.76
C LEU A 49 -5.38 3.35 -12.19
N ALA A 50 -4.77 3.62 -11.04
CA ALA A 50 -3.95 2.66 -10.31
C ALA A 50 -4.56 2.37 -8.94
N PHE A 51 -4.50 1.11 -8.53
CA PHE A 51 -4.93 0.66 -7.21
C PHE A 51 -3.73 0.60 -6.27
N PHE A 52 -3.84 1.26 -5.12
CA PHE A 52 -2.82 1.27 -4.06
C PHE A 52 -3.45 0.92 -2.70
N TYR A 53 -2.63 0.91 -1.67
CA TYR A 53 -3.01 0.76 -0.27
C TYR A 53 -2.37 1.88 0.55
N THR A 54 -2.93 2.18 1.72
CA THR A 54 -2.29 3.01 2.75
C THR A 54 -1.39 2.12 3.61
N PRO A 55 -0.13 2.51 3.84
CA PRO A 55 0.85 1.61 4.42
C PRO A 55 0.60 1.40 5.91
N ILE A 56 0.70 0.15 6.36
CA ILE A 56 0.83 -0.20 7.78
C ILE A 56 2.30 -0.52 8.12
N SER A 57 2.58 -0.83 9.39
CA SER A 57 3.93 -1.17 9.85
C SER A 57 4.55 -2.29 9.01
N ASN A 58 5.85 -2.18 8.76
CA ASN A 58 6.66 -3.14 7.98
C ASN A 58 6.27 -3.30 6.50
N GLU A 59 5.48 -2.38 5.95
CA GLU A 59 5.19 -2.31 4.50
C GLU A 59 5.99 -1.23 3.79
N MET A 60 5.97 -1.27 2.45
CA MET A 60 6.52 -0.19 1.65
C MET A 60 5.67 1.08 1.85
N PRO A 61 6.28 2.24 2.16
CA PRO A 61 5.55 3.50 2.29
C PRO A 61 5.07 3.96 0.91
N THR A 62 3.76 3.88 0.67
CA THR A 62 3.12 4.22 -0.62
C THR A 62 2.67 5.67 -0.71
N GLU A 63 2.66 6.42 0.39
CA GLU A 63 2.19 7.81 0.45
C GLU A 63 2.82 8.71 -0.62
N LYS A 64 4.16 8.69 -0.73
CA LYS A 64 4.91 9.50 -1.70
C LYS A 64 4.53 9.13 -3.15
N ILE A 65 4.34 7.84 -3.41
CA ILE A 65 3.92 7.34 -4.73
C ILE A 65 2.53 7.87 -5.07
N ILE A 66 1.58 7.74 -4.14
CA ILE A 66 0.19 8.17 -4.34
C ILE A 66 0.13 9.67 -4.60
N LYS A 67 0.80 10.49 -3.77
CA LYS A 67 0.86 11.94 -3.95
C LYS A 67 1.42 12.33 -5.32
N LYS A 68 2.54 11.73 -5.72
CA LYS A 68 3.16 12.00 -7.03
C LYS A 68 2.28 11.52 -8.19
N ALA A 69 1.57 10.41 -8.05
CA ALA A 69 0.65 9.92 -9.06
C ALA A 69 -0.57 10.85 -9.24
N LEU A 70 -1.12 11.37 -8.15
CA LEU A 70 -2.20 12.37 -8.20
C LEU A 70 -1.73 13.68 -8.86
N GLN A 71 -0.49 14.11 -8.62
CA GLN A 71 0.09 15.31 -9.25
C GLN A 71 0.22 15.21 -10.78
N ILE A 72 0.38 13.99 -11.33
CA ILE A 72 0.39 13.74 -12.78
C ILE A 72 -0.99 13.35 -13.32
N GLU A 73 -2.05 13.71 -12.59
CA GLU A 73 -3.46 13.48 -12.93
C GLU A 73 -3.84 12.00 -13.13
N LYS A 74 -3.05 11.07 -12.57
CA LYS A 74 -3.41 9.65 -12.56
C LYS A 74 -4.50 9.41 -11.52
N GLY A 75 -5.56 8.71 -11.89
CA GLY A 75 -6.56 8.27 -10.94
C GLY A 75 -5.96 7.30 -9.92
N ILE A 76 -6.31 7.43 -8.65
CA ILE A 76 -5.90 6.51 -7.60
C ILE A 76 -7.14 5.95 -6.90
N ALA A 77 -7.19 4.62 -6.79
CA ALA A 77 -8.16 3.91 -5.97
C ALA A 77 -7.48 3.31 -4.74
N LEU A 78 -8.13 3.39 -3.59
CA LEU A 78 -7.69 2.82 -2.32
C LEU A 78 -8.78 1.93 -1.71
N PRO A 79 -8.43 0.92 -0.90
CA PRO A 79 -9.38 0.03 -0.29
C PRO A 79 -9.99 0.65 0.97
N VAL A 80 -11.26 0.34 1.21
CA VAL A 80 -11.93 0.44 2.51
C VAL A 80 -12.34 -0.98 2.91
N PHE A 81 -11.83 -1.44 4.05
CA PHE A 81 -12.12 -2.79 4.52
C PHE A 81 -13.48 -2.84 5.20
N THR A 82 -14.26 -3.87 4.88
CA THR A 82 -15.59 -4.06 5.46
C THR A 82 -15.59 -5.21 6.46
N TYR A 83 -16.54 -5.22 7.39
CA TYR A 83 -16.78 -6.36 8.27
C TYR A 83 -17.36 -7.58 7.53
N ALA A 84 -17.77 -7.41 6.26
CA ALA A 84 -18.24 -8.52 5.45
C ALA A 84 -17.07 -9.41 5.01
N LYS A 85 -17.25 -10.72 5.15
CA LYS A 85 -16.20 -11.70 4.87
C LYS A 85 -15.73 -11.60 3.41
N ASN A 86 -14.43 -11.39 3.23
CA ASN A 86 -13.75 -11.31 1.94
C ASN A 86 -14.25 -10.18 1.01
N ALA A 87 -14.77 -9.08 1.57
CA ALA A 87 -15.22 -7.94 0.80
C ALA A 87 -14.38 -6.69 1.09
N ILE A 88 -13.89 -6.06 0.02
CA ILE A 88 -13.23 -4.76 0.05
C ILE A 88 -13.98 -3.82 -0.90
N ASN A 89 -14.19 -2.59 -0.47
CA ASN A 89 -14.71 -1.53 -1.34
C ASN A 89 -13.53 -0.72 -1.85
N LEU A 90 -13.59 -0.27 -3.10
CA LEU A 90 -12.55 0.56 -3.70
C LEU A 90 -13.10 1.95 -3.96
N TYR A 91 -12.45 2.96 -3.41
CA TYR A 91 -12.83 4.35 -3.59
C TYR A 91 -11.72 5.10 -4.32
N LYS A 92 -12.13 5.91 -5.29
CA LYS A 92 -11.22 6.82 -5.97
C LYS A 92 -11.00 8.05 -5.08
N ILE A 93 -9.75 8.43 -4.89
CA ILE A 93 -9.38 9.68 -4.24
C ILE A 93 -8.87 10.70 -5.27
N ASN A 94 -9.02 11.97 -4.96
CA ASN A 94 -8.48 13.10 -5.71
C ASN A 94 -7.42 13.86 -4.90
N ASN A 95 -7.47 13.79 -3.56
CA ASN A 95 -6.53 14.43 -2.66
C ASN A 95 -6.18 13.52 -1.47
N TYR A 96 -4.89 13.21 -1.31
CA TYR A 96 -4.42 12.33 -0.22
C TYR A 96 -4.64 12.91 1.18
N GLU A 97 -4.57 14.23 1.35
CA GLU A 97 -4.69 14.87 2.67
C GLU A 97 -6.15 15.08 3.09
N ASN A 98 -7.03 15.29 2.12
CA ASN A 98 -8.41 15.71 2.38
C ASN A 98 -9.44 14.60 2.19
N ASP A 99 -9.14 13.57 1.40
CA ASP A 99 -10.09 12.51 1.07
C ASP A 99 -9.87 11.25 1.94
N LEU A 100 -9.00 11.32 2.96
CA LEU A 100 -8.68 10.20 3.86
C LEU A 100 -9.04 10.54 5.30
N VAL A 101 -9.56 9.53 6.01
CA VAL A 101 -9.88 9.58 7.44
C VAL A 101 -9.21 8.42 8.16
N THR A 102 -8.87 8.64 9.44
CA THR A 102 -8.32 7.56 10.28
C THR A 102 -9.44 6.61 10.70
N SER A 103 -9.31 5.34 10.30
CA SER A 103 -10.22 4.27 10.71
C SER A 103 -10.03 3.85 12.17
N ALA A 104 -10.91 2.97 12.67
CA ALA A 104 -10.85 2.42 14.02
C ALA A 104 -9.58 1.61 14.33
N ASN A 105 -8.78 1.24 13.32
CA ASN A 105 -7.52 0.50 13.47
C ASN A 105 -6.28 1.40 13.35
N ASP A 106 -6.44 2.73 13.42
CA ASP A 106 -5.40 3.73 13.19
C ASP A 106 -4.78 3.69 11.78
N ILE A 107 -5.54 3.19 10.80
CA ILE A 107 -5.15 3.13 9.38
C ILE A 107 -5.91 4.23 8.64
N LEU A 108 -5.21 5.01 7.82
CA LEU A 108 -5.85 5.96 6.89
C LEU A 108 -6.64 5.20 5.83
N GLU A 109 -7.90 5.54 5.64
CA GLU A 109 -8.78 4.96 4.62
C GLU A 109 -9.55 6.07 3.92
N PRO A 110 -10.03 5.88 2.67
CA PRO A 110 -10.91 6.83 2.02
C PRO A 110 -12.10 7.24 2.88
N ASP A 111 -12.37 8.54 2.94
CA ASP A 111 -13.62 9.06 3.47
C ASP A 111 -14.78 8.64 2.57
N ILE A 112 -15.81 8.06 3.18
CA ILE A 112 -16.98 7.52 2.49
C ILE A 112 -18.22 8.39 2.70
N GLU A 113 -18.13 9.45 3.51
CA GLU A 113 -19.24 10.37 3.81
C GLU A 113 -19.35 11.55 2.84
#